data_AF-A0A955BRY2-F1
#
_entry.id   AF-A0A955BRY2-F1
#
_cell.length_a   1.000
_cell.length_b   1.000
_cell.length_c   1.000
_cell.angle_alpha   90.00
_cell.angle_beta   90.00
_cell.angle_gamma   90.00
#
_symmetry.space_group_name_H-M   'P 1'
#
loop_
_entity.id
_entity.type
_entity.pdbx_description
1 polymer ?
#
loop_
_entity_poly.entity_id
_entity_poly.type
_entity_poly.pdbx_seq_one_letter_code
_entity_poly.pdbx_strand_id
1 'polypeptide(L)'
;MARLHEYLARNGVEDSVVVFECVAAGQSGSISHDVVFGKEESSSLKDAKHPLITGEKAKHYRYETRDVAATTINQLAKSHGIDPGFIKIDVEGVKNVVIAGRNESCR
;
A
#
# COMPACT_ATOMS: atom_id res chain seq x y z
N MET A 1 2.43 0.27 10.19
CA MET A 1 2.26 -1.18 9.96
C MET A 1 1.98 -1.99 11.23
N ALA A 2 2.32 -1.52 12.43
CA ALA A 2 2.03 -2.21 13.70
C ALA A 2 0.57 -2.68 13.85
N ARG A 3 -0.40 -1.82 13.47
CA ARG A 3 -1.83 -2.09 13.61
C ARG A 3 -2.34 -3.29 12.80
N LEU A 4 -1.80 -3.54 11.59
CA LEU A 4 -2.20 -4.70 10.79
C LEU A 4 -1.77 -6.00 11.48
N HIS A 5 -0.51 -6.06 11.93
CA HIS A 5 0.01 -7.22 12.65
C HIS A 5 -0.75 -7.47 13.96
N GLU A 6 -1.09 -6.42 14.71
CA GLU A 6 -1.96 -6.53 15.89
C GLU A 6 -3.31 -7.18 15.54
N TYR A 7 -3.94 -6.80 14.42
CA TYR A 7 -5.19 -7.42 13.99
C TYR A 7 -5.01 -8.87 13.57
N LEU A 8 -3.94 -9.22 12.86
CA LEU A 8 -3.69 -10.60 12.45
C LEU A 8 -3.47 -11.50 13.67
N ALA A 9 -2.64 -11.05 14.61
CA ALA A 9 -2.38 -11.74 15.88
C ALA A 9 -3.67 -11.91 16.70
N ARG A 10 -4.47 -10.84 16.85
CA ARG A 10 -5.74 -10.89 17.59
C ARG A 10 -6.73 -11.90 17.03
N ASN A 11 -6.71 -12.13 15.71
CA ASN A 11 -7.60 -13.06 15.04
C ASN A 11 -6.98 -14.46 14.85
N GLY A 12 -5.71 -14.67 15.21
CA GLY A 12 -5.03 -15.96 15.11
C GLY A 12 -4.86 -16.48 13.68
N VAL A 13 -4.72 -15.59 12.70
CA VAL A 13 -4.65 -15.94 11.26
C VAL A 13 -3.29 -15.68 10.62
N GLU A 14 -2.27 -15.39 11.43
CA GLU A 14 -0.92 -15.03 10.95
C GLU A 14 -0.32 -16.12 10.05
N ASP A 15 -0.55 -17.40 10.36
CA ASP A 15 -0.05 -18.52 9.56
C ASP A 15 -0.75 -18.68 8.20
N SER A 16 -1.92 -18.05 8.02
CA SER A 16 -2.73 -18.13 6.81
C SER A 16 -2.67 -16.86 5.95
N VAL A 17 -1.96 -15.82 6.41
CA VAL A 17 -1.88 -14.52 5.75
C VAL A 17 -0.43 -14.14 5.50
N VAL A 18 -0.09 -13.95 4.22
CA VAL A 18 1.20 -13.35 3.85
C VAL A 18 1.03 -11.84 3.75
N VAL A 19 1.78 -11.10 4.56
CA VAL A 19 1.80 -9.63 4.56
C VAL A 19 2.98 -9.13 3.73
N PHE A 20 2.70 -8.18 2.84
CA PHE A 20 3.71 -7.54 2.01
C PHE A 20 3.74 -6.04 2.29
N GLU A 21 4.82 -5.57 2.90
CA GLU A 21 5.03 -4.15 3.19
C GLU A 21 5.61 -3.41 1.98
N CYS A 22 4.82 -3.31 0.92
CA CYS A 22 5.18 -2.61 -0.31
C CYS A 22 3.99 -1.84 -0.89
N VAL A 23 4.27 -0.94 -1.83
CA VAL A 23 3.23 -0.25 -2.60
C VAL A 23 2.89 -1.10 -3.82
N ALA A 24 1.62 -1.47 -3.95
CA ALA A 24 1.09 -2.01 -5.19
C ALA A 24 1.05 -0.89 -6.24
N ALA A 25 1.80 -1.03 -7.33
CA ALA A 25 2.00 0.00 -8.35
C ALA A 25 1.88 -0.56 -9.78
N GLY A 26 1.86 0.35 -10.76
CA GLY A 26 1.88 0.00 -12.18
C GLY A 26 3.21 -0.59 -12.66
N GLN A 27 4.28 -0.33 -11.92
CA GLN A 27 5.65 -0.76 -12.21
C GLN A 27 6.42 -0.93 -10.91
N SER A 28 7.48 -1.73 -10.95
CA SER A 28 8.34 -1.98 -9.79
C SER A 28 9.42 -0.93 -9.67
N GLY A 29 9.86 -0.66 -8.44
CA GLY A 29 10.88 0.34 -8.17
C GLY A 29 10.83 0.83 -6.73
N SER A 30 11.26 2.07 -6.51
CA SER A 30 11.10 2.78 -5.25
C SER A 30 10.16 3.96 -5.47
N ILE A 31 9.24 4.18 -4.54
CA ILE A 31 8.31 5.31 -4.57
C ILE A 31 8.38 6.06 -3.25
N SER A 32 8.41 7.39 -3.32
CA SER A 32 8.35 8.22 -2.12
C SER A 32 6.92 8.27 -1.59
N HIS A 33 6.79 7.98 -0.31
CA HIS A 33 5.53 7.83 0.43
C HIS A 33 5.57 8.70 1.67
N ASP A 34 4.57 9.56 1.83
CA ASP A 34 4.42 10.43 2.99
C ASP A 34 3.57 9.72 4.03
N VAL A 35 4.16 9.42 5.19
CA VAL A 35 3.49 8.75 6.31
C VAL A 35 3.21 9.78 7.40
N VAL A 36 1.93 9.87 7.81
CA VAL A 36 1.54 10.66 8.99
C VAL A 36 1.59 9.76 10.22
N PHE A 37 2.38 10.14 11.22
CA PHE A 37 2.54 9.33 12.44
C PHE A 37 1.20 9.14 13.17
N GLY A 38 0.86 7.88 13.49
CA GLY A 38 -0.39 7.52 14.16
C GLY A 38 -1.65 7.64 13.29
N LYS A 39 -1.48 7.95 12.00
CA LYS A 39 -2.53 8.00 10.97
C LYS A 39 -2.00 7.39 9.68
N GLU A 40 -1.47 6.18 9.78
CA GLU A 40 -0.85 5.47 8.66
C GLU A 40 -1.82 5.24 7.49
N GLU A 41 -3.13 5.15 7.77
CA GLU A 41 -4.20 5.08 6.77
C GLU A 41 -4.33 6.36 5.94
N SER A 42 -3.88 7.51 6.47
CA SER A 42 -3.88 8.82 5.80
C SER A 42 -2.56 9.11 5.06
N SER A 43 -1.78 8.08 4.80
CA SER A 43 -0.52 8.20 4.07
C SER A 43 -0.76 8.34 2.57
N SER A 44 0.10 9.10 1.89
CA SER A 44 -0.08 9.42 0.48
C SER A 44 1.18 9.23 -0.33
N LEU A 45 1.03 8.83 -1.58
CA LEU A 45 2.10 8.92 -2.57
C LEU A 45 2.35 10.38 -2.93
N LYS A 46 3.60 10.72 -3.28
CA LYS A 46 4.11 12.10 -3.48
C LYS A 46 3.19 13.03 -4.30
N ASP A 47 2.50 12.49 -5.31
CA ASP A 47 1.62 13.26 -6.21
C ASP A 47 0.17 13.40 -5.70
N ALA A 48 -0.20 12.68 -4.65
CA ALA A 48 -1.53 12.64 -4.05
C ALA A 48 -1.51 13.20 -2.62
N LYS A 49 -0.94 14.40 -2.41
CA LYS A 49 -0.73 14.95 -1.07
C LYS A 49 -2.00 14.96 -0.21
N HIS A 50 -1.96 14.27 0.92
CA HIS A 50 -3.10 14.20 1.83
C HIS A 50 -3.44 15.60 2.43
N PRO A 51 -4.72 15.96 2.69
CA PRO A 51 -5.10 17.23 3.31
C PRO A 51 -4.50 17.49 4.70
N LEU A 52 -4.01 16.44 5.38
CA LEU A 52 -3.36 16.55 6.68
C LEU A 52 -1.89 17.00 6.59
N ILE A 53 -1.25 16.82 5.44
CA ILE A 53 0.14 17.22 5.17
C ILE A 53 0.23 18.45 4.24
N THR A 54 -0.90 19.11 4.00
CA THR A 54 -1.00 20.33 3.19
C THR A 54 -1.76 21.43 3.91
N GLY A 55 -1.47 22.69 3.56
CA GLY A 55 -2.11 23.86 4.18
C GLY A 55 -1.78 24.03 5.67
N GLU A 56 -2.65 24.72 6.40
CA GLU A 56 -2.42 25.01 7.83
C GLU A 56 -2.43 23.78 8.72
N LYS A 57 -3.11 22.70 8.29
CA LYS A 57 -3.19 21.44 9.04
C LYS A 57 -1.84 20.76 9.17
N ALA A 58 -0.92 20.94 8.22
CA ALA A 58 0.42 20.38 8.26
C ALA A 58 1.20 20.79 9.52
N LYS A 59 0.90 21.94 10.13
CA LYS A 59 1.54 22.43 11.36
C LYS A 59 1.21 21.56 12.58
N HIS A 60 0.14 20.78 12.53
CA HIS A 60 -0.35 19.99 13.65
C HIS A 60 -0.03 18.50 13.56
N TYR A 61 0.52 18.05 12.43
CA TYR A 61 0.78 16.63 12.19
C TYR A 61 2.25 16.42 11.85
N ARG A 62 2.88 15.50 12.57
CA ARG A 62 4.21 15.00 12.23
C ARG A 62 4.07 14.01 11.08
N TYR A 63 4.81 14.23 10.01
CA TYR A 63 4.92 13.29 8.90
C TYR A 63 6.38 13.11 8.51
N GLU A 64 6.63 12.03 7.78
CA GLU A 64 7.93 11.76 7.18
C GLU A 64 7.74 11.23 5.76
N THR A 65 8.63 11.63 4.86
CA THR A 65 8.72 11.03 3.53
C THR A 65 9.71 9.88 3.63
N ARG A 66 9.28 8.69 3.25
CA ARG A 66 10.14 7.52 3.13
C ARG A 66 10.03 6.93 1.74
N ASP A 67 11.15 6.43 1.25
CA ASP A 67 11.17 5.64 0.04
C ASP A 67 10.78 4.21 0.41
N VAL A 68 9.74 3.70 -0.25
CA VAL A 68 9.22 2.35 -0.04
C VAL A 68 9.30 1.57 -1.34
N ALA A 69 9.51 0.26 -1.22
CA ALA A 69 9.51 -0.63 -2.36
C ALA A 69 8.12 -0.62 -3.02
N ALA A 70 8.09 -0.52 -4.34
CA ALA A 70 6.91 -0.65 -5.16
C ALA A 70 7.06 -1.88 -6.05
N THR A 71 5.96 -2.61 -6.23
CA THR A 71 5.90 -3.77 -7.14
C THR A 71 4.51 -3.91 -7.73
N THR A 72 4.38 -4.70 -8.78
CA THR A 72 3.07 -4.98 -9.37
C THR A 72 2.40 -6.16 -8.68
N ILE A 73 1.06 -6.20 -8.68
CA ILE A 73 0.29 -7.34 -8.16
C ILE A 73 0.72 -8.64 -8.84
N ASN A 74 0.99 -8.61 -10.15
CA ASN A 74 1.43 -9.78 -10.89
C ASN A 74 2.80 -10.28 -10.44
N GLN A 75 3.76 -9.39 -10.22
CA GLN A 75 5.07 -9.80 -9.71
C GLN A 75 4.95 -10.38 -8.31
N LEU A 76 4.10 -9.78 -7.46
CA LEU A 76 3.82 -10.29 -6.13
C LEU A 76 3.25 -11.70 -6.18
N ALA A 77 2.17 -11.90 -6.94
CA ALA A 77 1.53 -13.21 -7.12
C ALA A 77 2.52 -14.25 -7.69
N LYS A 78 3.27 -13.89 -8.74
CA LYS A 78 4.26 -14.77 -9.37
C LYS A 78 5.38 -15.18 -8.41
N SER A 79 5.91 -14.25 -7.62
CA SER A 79 7.00 -14.54 -6.68
C SER A 79 6.63 -15.52 -5.57
N HIS A 80 5.33 -15.70 -5.33
CA HIS A 80 4.80 -16.61 -4.32
C HIS A 80 4.02 -17.80 -4.91
N GLY A 81 4.00 -17.95 -6.24
CA GLY A 81 3.26 -19.03 -6.89
C GLY A 81 1.75 -18.97 -6.65
N ILE A 82 1.20 -17.78 -6.43
CA ILE A 82 -0.22 -17.55 -6.16
C ILE A 82 -0.94 -17.25 -7.48
N ASP A 83 -2.06 -17.92 -7.71
CA ASP A 83 -3.02 -17.59 -8.77
C ASP A 83 -4.34 -17.10 -8.14
N PRO A 84 -4.53 -15.77 -7.99
CA PRO A 84 -5.63 -15.24 -7.20
C PRO A 84 -6.97 -15.29 -7.97
N GLY A 85 -7.90 -16.14 -7.51
CA GLY A 85 -9.27 -16.16 -8.03
C GLY A 85 -10.11 -14.92 -7.70
N PHE A 86 -9.69 -14.11 -6.73
CA PHE A 86 -10.35 -12.86 -6.34
C PHE A 86 -9.34 -11.84 -5.79
N ILE A 87 -9.50 -10.56 -6.16
CA ILE A 87 -8.67 -9.46 -5.65
C ILE A 87 -9.55 -8.32 -5.18
N LYS A 88 -9.41 -7.93 -3.91
CA LYS A 88 -9.98 -6.69 -3.37
C LYS A 88 -8.93 -5.58 -3.45
N ILE A 89 -9.28 -4.45 -4.05
CA ILE A 89 -8.43 -3.26 -4.11
C ILE A 89 -9.14 -2.11 -3.39
N ASP A 90 -8.55 -1.63 -2.30
CA ASP A 90 -9.05 -0.52 -1.51
C ASP A 90 -7.91 0.47 -1.25
N VAL A 91 -7.72 1.38 -2.22
CA VAL A 91 -6.69 2.43 -2.17
C VAL A 91 -7.33 3.77 -2.48
N GLU A 92 -6.82 4.84 -1.88
CA GLU A 92 -7.27 6.21 -2.15
C GLU A 92 -6.53 6.79 -3.37
N GLY A 93 -7.26 7.43 -4.30
CA GLY A 93 -6.71 8.27 -5.36
C GLY A 93 -5.98 7.58 -6.54
N VAL A 94 -5.49 6.34 -6.40
CA VAL A 94 -4.58 5.71 -7.39
C VAL A 94 -5.01 4.31 -7.87
N LYS A 95 -6.31 3.97 -7.79
CA LYS A 95 -6.83 2.64 -8.16
C LYS A 95 -6.47 2.23 -9.59
N ASN A 96 -6.48 3.17 -10.53
CA ASN A 96 -6.12 2.95 -11.93
C ASN A 96 -4.66 2.52 -12.10
N VAL A 97 -3.74 3.08 -11.31
CA VAL A 97 -2.30 2.72 -11.34
C VAL A 97 -2.08 1.31 -10.81
N VAL A 98 -2.78 0.95 -9.73
CA VAL A 98 -2.73 -0.42 -9.17
C VAL A 98 -3.24 -1.44 -10.17
N ILE A 99 -4.36 -1.13 -10.85
CA ILE A 99 -4.95 -2.01 -11.88
C ILE A 99 -4.03 -2.09 -13.11
N ALA A 100 -3.39 -1.00 -13.53
CA ALA A 100 -2.48 -1.01 -14.69
C ALA A 100 -1.25 -1.92 -14.46
N GLY A 101 -0.83 -2.13 -13.22
CA GLY A 101 0.23 -3.10 -12.86
C GLY A 101 -0.20 -4.56 -13.05
N ARG A 102 -1.49 -4.80 -13.30
CA ARG A 102 -2.09 -6.11 -13.51
C ARG A 102 -2.23 -6.37 -15.01
N ASN A 103 -1.12 -6.63 -15.71
CA ASN A 103 -1.18 -7.04 -17.11
C ASN A 103 -1.73 -8.47 -17.24
N GLU A 104 -2.86 -8.62 -17.94
CA GLU A 104 -3.34 -9.86 -18.60
C GLU A 104 -3.63 -11.14 -17.78
N SER A 105 -3.49 -11.18 -16.46
CA SER A 105 -3.73 -12.43 -15.69
C SER A 105 -5.19 -12.71 -15.32
N CYS A 106 -6.13 -11.79 -15.60
CA CYS A 106 -7.56 -12.09 -15.51
C CYS A 106 -8.13 -12.32 -16.92
N ARG A 107 -8.27 -13.59 -17.30
CA ARG A 107 -9.26 -14.02 -18.27
C ARG A 107 -10.41 -14.68 -17.53
#